data_AF-A0A8H8CFR9-F1
#
_entry.id   AF-A0A8H8CFR9-F1
#
_cell.length_a   1.000
_cell.length_b   1.000
_cell.length_c   1.000
_cell.angle_alpha   90.00
_cell.angle_beta   90.00
_cell.angle_gamma   90.00
#
_symmetry.space_group_name_H-M   'P 1'
#
loop_
_entity.id
_entity.type
_entity.pdbx_description
1 polymer ?
#
loop_
_entity_poly.entity_id
_entity_poly.type
_entity_poly.pdbx_seq_one_letter_code
_entity_poly.pdbx_strand_id
1 'polypeptide(L)'
;MPQPASSASSSSPSNPLTVVAEPNQPPQDGNPLRGFDLLIKGFKDMTLKELEANSCGGKEGRVAILQQRMGVLSRLEVDLHTFADRQAKARQIAEEHRDLVFEAQKLKEDLEASKEQCKESQRASKHWENQHRVAVNRARTAEEELKKRATQTDEARQQAEQERKKAQKLQAKVDELQKLQLQQQKVAQGSGELSKKPTKDTANPDLQGLSRKNDKLAAQLKKKQEEYQVKSLALQAATKELGELRTEVARLTTENGTVKSEIDMLRHIQKEVKAESDSELAQAKVEIATRMRQLEFLGRRYQALKADLEKTDSTLLSEKETSERLRQKIRELTAYEPLGDAEIADRIRIRNLIDQAQERLAIAAGLEPAPGESLALTWRLALGPGTNDAVRVERAKELLSGNNLSPGDIEFISNEEALHHACQSYSRFRAPGNDLHNMLDRAGYLTSLDRYLKHVHSESARAPLEAMVDYVCPTAPDPSE
;
A
#
# COMPACT_ATOMS: atom_id res chain seq x y z
N MET A 1 39.94 0.43 26.21
CA MET A 1 40.91 -0.17 27.15
C MET A 1 40.40 0.12 28.55
N PRO A 2 40.04 -0.86 29.41
CA PRO A 2 40.43 -2.28 29.39
C PRO A 2 39.24 -3.27 29.24
N GLN A 3 39.52 -4.36 28.55
CA GLN A 3 39.06 -5.74 28.81
C GLN A 3 40.29 -6.50 29.39
N PRO A 4 40.24 -7.77 29.89
CA PRO A 4 39.22 -8.81 29.68
C PRO A 4 38.87 -9.65 30.93
N ALA A 5 37.82 -10.47 30.82
CA ALA A 5 37.67 -11.69 31.61
C ALA A 5 37.16 -12.81 30.70
N SER A 6 37.92 -13.89 30.68
CA SER A 6 37.80 -15.08 29.84
C SER A 6 37.92 -16.31 30.75
N SER A 7 36.99 -17.27 30.63
CA SER A 7 37.09 -18.71 31.04
C SER A 7 35.65 -19.26 31.11
N ALA A 8 35.25 -20.47 30.73
CA ALA A 8 35.90 -21.74 30.37
C ALA A 8 34.84 -22.55 29.56
N SER A 9 35.12 -23.16 28.41
CA SER A 9 35.67 -24.52 28.21
C SER A 9 35.12 -25.61 29.15
N SER A 10 34.13 -26.37 28.67
CA SER A 10 33.86 -27.74 29.13
C SER A 10 33.90 -28.69 27.93
N SER A 11 34.65 -29.75 28.10
CA SER A 11 35.02 -30.75 27.10
C SER A 11 34.66 -32.15 27.61
N SER A 12 34.29 -33.02 26.66
CA SER A 12 34.23 -34.50 26.68
C SER A 12 32.82 -35.11 26.74
N PRO A 13 32.60 -36.36 26.25
CA PRO A 13 33.32 -37.09 25.20
C PRO A 13 32.41 -37.60 24.07
N SER A 14 33.06 -37.90 22.96
CA SER A 14 32.57 -38.59 21.77
C SER A 14 32.16 -40.04 22.02
N ASN A 15 30.99 -40.43 21.49
CA ASN A 15 30.69 -41.82 21.09
C ASN A 15 29.88 -41.83 19.78
N PRO A 16 30.10 -42.81 18.90
CA PRO A 16 29.62 -42.79 17.53
C PRO A 16 28.23 -43.42 17.44
N LEU A 17 27.24 -42.65 16.99
CA LEU A 17 25.91 -43.16 16.66
C LEU A 17 25.64 -42.93 15.17
N THR A 18 25.81 -44.02 14.44
CA THR A 18 25.01 -44.50 13.31
C THR A 18 24.14 -43.43 12.63
N VAL A 19 24.63 -42.94 11.49
CA VAL A 19 23.86 -42.14 10.53
C VAL A 19 22.77 -43.03 9.93
N VAL A 20 21.55 -42.91 10.45
CA VAL A 20 20.34 -43.29 9.71
C VAL A 20 20.05 -42.13 8.77
N ALA A 21 20.12 -42.40 7.46
CA ALA A 21 19.82 -41.44 6.43
C ALA A 21 18.34 -41.02 6.50
N GLU A 22 18.08 -39.77 6.91
CA GLU A 22 16.78 -39.12 6.70
C GLU A 22 16.57 -38.80 5.21
N PRO A 23 15.38 -39.04 4.65
CA PRO A 23 15.07 -38.67 3.29
C PRO A 23 14.59 -37.21 3.22
N ASN A 24 15.21 -36.43 2.33
CA ASN A 24 14.72 -35.18 1.74
C ASN A 24 14.52 -33.96 2.66
N GLN A 25 15.60 -33.21 2.92
CA GLN A 25 15.48 -31.77 3.18
C GLN A 25 15.43 -30.99 1.85
N PRO A 26 14.49 -30.04 1.68
CA PRO A 26 14.46 -29.16 0.51
C PRO A 26 15.64 -28.18 0.53
N PRO A 27 16.15 -27.76 -0.65
CA PRO A 27 17.29 -26.86 -0.75
C PRO A 27 17.00 -25.48 -0.12
N GLN A 28 17.91 -25.01 0.74
CA GLN A 28 17.80 -23.73 1.47
C GLN A 28 18.03 -22.46 0.62
N ASP A 29 18.26 -22.60 -0.69
CA ASP A 29 18.31 -21.45 -1.58
C ASP A 29 16.89 -20.90 -1.77
N GLY A 30 16.56 -19.81 -1.07
CA GLY A 30 15.25 -19.17 -1.01
C GLY A 30 14.72 -18.58 -2.32
N ASN A 31 15.17 -19.07 -3.47
CA ASN A 31 14.61 -18.75 -4.78
C ASN A 31 13.61 -19.84 -5.21
N PRO A 32 12.30 -19.66 -4.95
CA PRO A 32 11.28 -20.67 -5.23
C PRO A 32 11.14 -20.98 -6.73
N LEU A 33 11.61 -20.07 -7.60
CA LEU A 33 11.63 -20.29 -9.04
C LEU A 33 12.61 -21.40 -9.44
N ARG A 34 13.71 -21.58 -8.69
CA ARG A 34 14.69 -22.64 -8.95
C ARG A 34 14.09 -24.04 -8.73
N GLY A 35 13.15 -24.17 -7.78
CA GLY A 35 12.38 -25.40 -7.56
C GLY A 35 11.43 -25.70 -8.72
N PHE A 36 10.74 -24.67 -9.21
CA PHE A 36 9.86 -24.77 -10.38
C PHE A 36 10.63 -25.15 -11.65
N ASP A 37 11.79 -24.53 -11.89
CA ASP A 37 12.65 -24.84 -13.04
C ASP A 37 13.18 -26.28 -13.00
N LEU A 38 13.55 -26.76 -11.81
CA LEU A 38 13.99 -28.15 -11.59
C LEU A 38 12.84 -29.15 -11.79
N LEU A 39 11.60 -28.81 -11.38
CA LEU A 39 10.41 -29.62 -11.60
C LEU A 39 10.02 -29.69 -13.08
N ILE A 40 10.05 -28.55 -13.78
CA ILE A 40 9.78 -28.48 -15.23
C ILE A 40 10.84 -29.26 -16.00
N LYS A 41 12.12 -29.11 -15.64
CA LYS A 41 13.22 -29.88 -16.23
C LYS A 41 13.04 -31.39 -15.97
N GLY A 42 12.74 -31.79 -14.74
CA GLY A 42 12.47 -33.18 -14.39
C GLY A 42 11.28 -33.76 -15.16
N PHE A 43 10.22 -32.97 -15.38
CA PHE A 43 9.08 -33.39 -16.21
C PHE A 43 9.48 -33.60 -17.67
N LYS A 44 10.26 -32.67 -18.25
CA LYS A 44 10.80 -32.76 -19.62
C LYS A 44 11.71 -33.99 -19.78
N ASP A 45 12.62 -34.23 -18.85
CA ASP A 45 13.52 -35.38 -18.86
C ASP A 45 12.75 -36.71 -18.75
N MET A 46 11.65 -36.73 -17.99
CA MET A 46 10.75 -37.89 -17.92
C MET A 46 9.99 -38.11 -19.22
N THR A 47 9.51 -37.05 -19.88
CA THR A 47 8.79 -37.19 -21.17
C THR A 47 9.73 -37.70 -22.27
N LEU A 48 10.99 -37.26 -22.23
CA LEU A 48 12.06 -37.77 -23.10
C LEU A 48 12.34 -39.26 -22.85
N LYS A 49 12.45 -39.69 -21.58
CA LYS A 49 12.61 -41.12 -21.24
C LYS A 49 11.40 -41.97 -21.62
N GLU A 50 10.19 -41.42 -21.61
CA GLU A 50 8.96 -42.10 -22.03
C GLU A 50 8.92 -42.32 -23.55
N LEU A 51 9.41 -41.34 -24.33
CA LEU A 51 9.66 -41.47 -25.77
C LEU A 51 10.70 -42.56 -26.07
N GLU A 52 11.77 -42.64 -25.27
CA GLU A 52 12.79 -43.69 -25.39
C GLU A 52 12.25 -45.08 -24.99
N ALA A 53 11.51 -45.18 -23.88
CA ALA A 53 10.99 -46.45 -23.35
C ALA A 53 9.83 -47.04 -24.19
N ASN A 54 9.03 -46.20 -24.86
CA ASN A 54 8.00 -46.66 -25.80
C ASN A 54 8.58 -47.37 -27.03
N SER A 55 9.87 -47.22 -27.31
CA SER A 55 10.56 -47.96 -28.37
C SER A 55 10.99 -49.38 -27.98
N CYS A 56 11.01 -49.76 -26.68
CA CYS A 56 11.62 -51.03 -26.24
C CYS A 56 10.98 -51.74 -25.00
N GLY A 57 9.97 -51.19 -24.31
CA GLY A 57 9.53 -51.70 -22.98
C GLY A 57 8.09 -52.22 -22.85
N GLY A 58 7.90 -53.34 -22.14
CA GLY A 58 6.60 -53.94 -21.79
C GLY A 58 5.74 -53.12 -20.82
N LYS A 59 4.47 -53.53 -20.63
CA LYS A 59 3.39 -52.79 -19.93
C LYS A 59 3.76 -52.23 -18.54
N GLU A 60 4.64 -52.89 -17.79
CA GLU A 60 5.05 -52.46 -16.44
C GLU A 60 5.88 -51.14 -16.45
N GLY A 61 6.68 -50.90 -17.49
CA GLY A 61 7.45 -49.67 -17.61
C GLY A 61 6.57 -48.42 -17.79
N ARG A 62 5.43 -48.57 -18.49
CA ARG A 62 4.49 -47.46 -18.72
C ARG A 62 3.75 -47.05 -17.44
N VAL A 63 3.42 -48.01 -16.58
CA VAL A 63 2.76 -47.74 -15.30
C VAL A 63 3.69 -46.98 -14.34
N ALA A 64 4.96 -47.36 -14.27
CA ALA A 64 5.95 -46.68 -13.45
C ALA A 64 6.17 -45.22 -13.89
N ILE A 65 6.23 -44.98 -15.21
CA ILE A 65 6.39 -43.61 -15.74
C ILE A 65 5.15 -42.76 -15.45
N LEU A 66 3.93 -43.29 -15.62
CA LEU A 66 2.69 -42.58 -15.29
C LEU A 66 2.60 -42.25 -13.79
N GLN A 67 2.98 -43.17 -12.90
CA GLN A 67 3.02 -42.89 -11.45
C GLN A 67 4.03 -41.80 -11.10
N GLN A 68 5.22 -41.82 -11.72
CA GLN A 68 6.23 -40.79 -11.51
C GLN A 68 5.76 -39.42 -12.02
N ARG A 69 5.01 -39.40 -13.13
CA ARG A 69 4.43 -38.20 -13.75
C ARG A 69 3.33 -37.58 -12.89
N MET A 70 2.43 -38.40 -12.34
CA MET A 70 1.45 -37.93 -11.35
C MET A 70 2.15 -37.32 -10.13
N GLY A 71 3.23 -37.94 -9.64
CA GLY A 71 4.01 -37.41 -8.53
C GLY A 71 4.71 -36.08 -8.79
N VAL A 72 4.97 -35.70 -10.04
CA VAL A 72 5.50 -34.37 -10.39
C VAL A 72 4.37 -33.35 -10.56
N LEU A 73 3.24 -33.74 -11.15
CA LEU A 73 2.06 -32.87 -11.28
C LEU A 73 1.51 -32.47 -9.91
N SER A 74 1.42 -33.40 -8.96
CA SER A 74 1.00 -33.10 -7.58
C SER A 74 1.95 -32.13 -6.87
N ARG A 75 3.25 -32.14 -7.20
CA ARG A 75 4.21 -31.17 -6.64
C ARG A 75 4.06 -29.78 -7.27
N LEU A 76 3.87 -29.73 -8.59
CA LEU A 76 3.60 -28.48 -9.32
C LEU A 76 2.30 -27.80 -8.84
N GLU A 77 1.27 -28.57 -8.50
CA GLU A 77 0.01 -28.05 -7.98
C GLU A 77 0.18 -27.34 -6.64
N VAL A 78 0.97 -27.92 -5.73
CA VAL A 78 1.33 -27.32 -4.42
C VAL A 78 2.17 -26.05 -4.62
N ASP A 79 3.12 -26.06 -5.55
CA ASP A 79 3.96 -24.88 -5.83
C ASP A 79 3.16 -23.75 -6.50
N LEU A 80 2.16 -24.08 -7.33
CA LEU A 80 1.21 -23.10 -7.90
C LEU A 80 0.33 -22.45 -6.82
N HIS A 81 -0.15 -23.24 -5.86
CA HIS A 81 -0.92 -22.71 -4.73
C HIS A 81 -0.07 -21.78 -3.86
N THR A 82 1.16 -22.17 -3.53
CA THR A 82 2.07 -21.30 -2.77
C THR A 82 2.47 -20.04 -3.53
N PHE A 83 2.56 -20.09 -4.87
CA PHE A 83 2.75 -18.89 -5.68
C PHE A 83 1.53 -17.96 -5.65
N ALA A 84 0.32 -18.50 -5.78
CA ALA A 84 -0.93 -17.73 -5.68
C ALA A 84 -1.07 -17.05 -4.30
N ASP A 85 -0.75 -17.77 -3.21
CA ASP A 85 -0.74 -17.21 -1.85
C ASP A 85 0.27 -16.08 -1.69
N ARG A 86 1.46 -16.21 -2.29
CA ARG A 86 2.47 -15.13 -2.29
C ARG A 86 2.00 -13.92 -3.08
N GLN A 87 1.34 -14.13 -4.22
CA GLN A 87 0.77 -13.04 -5.01
C GLN A 87 -0.34 -12.31 -4.24
N ALA A 88 -1.20 -13.05 -3.53
CA ALA A 88 -2.23 -12.47 -2.67
C ALA A 88 -1.61 -11.64 -1.54
N LYS A 89 -0.59 -12.17 -0.85
CA LYS A 89 0.16 -11.43 0.18
C LYS A 89 0.83 -10.18 -0.37
N ALA A 90 1.40 -10.23 -1.57
CA ALA A 90 2.01 -9.06 -2.20
C ALA A 90 0.99 -7.96 -2.51
N ARG A 91 -0.23 -8.33 -2.96
CA ARG A 91 -1.33 -7.39 -3.18
C ARG A 91 -1.79 -6.76 -1.87
N GLN A 92 -1.97 -7.55 -0.82
CA GLN A 92 -2.33 -7.05 0.50
C GLN A 92 -1.29 -6.04 1.02
N ILE A 93 0.01 -6.35 0.93
CA ILE A 93 1.08 -5.44 1.35
C ILE A 93 1.06 -4.14 0.51
N ALA A 94 0.73 -4.22 -0.78
CA ALA A 94 0.64 -3.04 -1.64
C ALA A 94 -0.55 -2.14 -1.28
N GLU A 95 -1.68 -2.73 -0.88
CA GLU A 95 -2.85 -2.01 -0.36
C GLU A 95 -2.52 -1.34 0.99
N GLU A 96 -1.95 -2.09 1.94
CA GLU A 96 -1.49 -1.54 3.23
C GLU A 96 -0.49 -0.39 3.04
N HIS A 97 0.45 -0.52 2.09
CA HIS A 97 1.38 0.57 1.76
C HIS A 97 0.65 1.80 1.20
N ARG A 98 -0.36 1.62 0.35
CA ARG A 98 -1.16 2.73 -0.20
C ARG A 98 -1.91 3.47 0.92
N ASP A 99 -2.52 2.73 1.85
CA ASP A 99 -3.25 3.31 2.97
C ASP A 99 -2.33 4.08 3.91
N LEU A 100 -1.14 3.54 4.22
CA LEU A 100 -0.13 4.23 5.02
C LEU A 100 0.41 5.49 4.35
N VAL A 101 0.56 5.50 3.03
CA VAL A 101 0.94 6.72 2.27
C VAL A 101 -0.14 7.79 2.38
N PHE A 102 -1.41 7.40 2.27
CA PHE A 102 -2.54 8.32 2.42
C PHE A 102 -2.60 8.90 3.84
N GLU A 103 -2.44 8.07 4.87
CA GLU A 103 -2.40 8.51 6.26
C GLU A 103 -1.22 9.45 6.55
N ALA A 104 -0.03 9.13 6.03
CA ALA A 104 1.14 9.98 6.14
C ALA A 104 0.93 11.36 5.49
N GLN A 105 0.24 11.40 4.34
CA GLN A 105 -0.07 12.64 3.66
C GLN A 105 -1.08 13.50 4.44
N LYS A 106 -2.11 12.87 5.00
CA LYS A 106 -3.08 13.53 5.90
C LYS A 106 -2.38 14.13 7.13
N LEU A 107 -1.53 13.35 7.80
CA LEU A 107 -0.76 13.82 8.96
C LEU A 107 0.17 14.99 8.62
N LYS A 108 0.71 15.02 7.39
CA LYS A 108 1.53 16.14 6.92
C LYS A 108 0.69 17.41 6.74
N GLU A 109 -0.53 17.28 6.20
CA GLU A 109 -1.47 18.39 6.08
C GLU A 109 -1.89 18.93 7.46
N ASP A 110 -2.21 18.03 8.40
CA ASP A 110 -2.54 18.39 9.78
C ASP A 110 -1.37 19.10 10.48
N LEU A 111 -0.13 18.65 10.24
CA LEU A 111 1.07 19.30 10.78
C LEU A 111 1.27 20.72 10.22
N GLU A 112 1.07 20.92 8.91
CA GLU A 112 1.16 22.26 8.31
C GLU A 112 0.04 23.18 8.81
N ALA A 113 -1.19 22.67 8.96
CA ALA A 113 -2.30 23.41 9.57
C ALA A 113 -1.97 23.82 11.01
N SER A 114 -1.41 22.91 11.82
CA SER A 114 -0.98 23.19 13.19
C SER A 114 0.15 24.23 13.24
N LYS A 115 1.11 24.19 12.30
CA LYS A 115 2.16 25.22 12.19
C LYS A 115 1.59 26.60 11.87
N GLU A 116 0.61 26.70 10.97
CA GLU A 116 -0.06 27.97 10.67
C GLU A 116 -0.84 28.48 11.89
N GLN A 117 -1.57 27.63 12.60
CA GLN A 117 -2.24 27.99 13.85
C GLN A 117 -1.24 28.49 14.92
N CYS A 118 -0.07 27.85 15.03
CA CYS A 118 1.01 28.30 15.91
C CYS A 118 1.54 29.69 15.52
N LYS A 119 1.73 29.95 14.21
CA LYS A 119 2.14 31.27 13.70
C LYS A 119 1.08 32.34 14.00
N GLU A 120 -0.21 32.03 13.84
CA GLU A 120 -1.30 32.94 14.16
C GLU A 120 -1.35 33.26 15.66
N SER A 121 -1.25 32.24 16.52
CA SER A 121 -1.16 32.42 17.97
C SER A 121 0.06 33.28 18.36
N GLN A 122 1.22 33.07 17.72
CA GLN A 122 2.41 33.87 17.96
C GLN A 122 2.21 35.34 17.52
N ARG A 123 1.52 35.59 16.40
CA ARG A 123 1.16 36.96 15.97
C ARG A 123 0.21 37.62 16.96
N ALA A 124 -0.79 36.90 17.44
CA ALA A 124 -1.73 37.38 18.45
C ALA A 124 -1.04 37.70 19.79
N SER A 125 -0.12 36.83 20.22
CA SER A 125 0.70 37.05 21.43
C SER A 125 1.57 38.30 21.30
N LYS A 126 2.28 38.49 20.18
CA LYS A 126 3.05 39.72 19.92
C LYS A 126 2.17 40.97 19.88
N HIS A 127 0.97 40.88 19.33
CA HIS A 127 0.01 41.97 19.32
C HIS A 127 -0.40 42.35 20.75
N TRP A 128 -0.74 41.36 21.58
CA TRP A 128 -1.07 41.55 23.00
C TRP A 128 0.10 42.13 23.81
N GLU A 129 1.32 41.62 23.63
CA GLU A 129 2.52 42.18 24.27
C GLU A 129 2.73 43.66 23.91
N ASN A 130 2.53 44.00 22.64
CA ASN A 130 2.64 45.39 22.19
C ASN A 130 1.53 46.27 22.80
N GLN A 131 0.28 45.80 22.83
CA GLN A 131 -0.83 46.51 23.49
C GLN A 131 -0.55 46.72 24.98
N HIS A 132 -0.07 45.68 25.67
CA HIS A 132 0.33 45.76 27.08
C HIS A 132 1.44 46.78 27.29
N ARG A 133 2.49 46.77 26.46
CA ARG A 133 3.57 47.77 26.50
C ARG A 133 3.04 49.20 26.31
N VAL A 134 2.13 49.40 25.37
CA VAL A 134 1.47 50.71 25.16
C VAL A 134 0.66 51.12 26.39
N ALA A 135 -0.10 50.21 27.00
CA ALA A 135 -0.86 50.47 28.21
C ALA A 135 0.04 50.84 29.40
N VAL A 136 1.15 50.12 29.61
CA VAL A 136 2.14 50.42 30.65
C VAL A 136 2.78 51.79 30.43
N ASN A 137 3.14 52.14 29.19
CA ASN A 137 3.68 53.46 28.88
C ASN A 137 2.66 54.57 29.16
N ARG A 138 1.39 54.38 28.79
CA ARG A 138 0.30 55.34 29.11
C ARG A 138 0.12 55.49 30.62
N ALA A 139 0.14 54.39 31.37
CA ALA A 139 0.03 54.42 32.83
C ALA A 139 1.21 55.18 33.46
N ARG A 140 2.45 54.95 32.97
CA ARG A 140 3.64 55.67 33.41
C ARG A 140 3.54 57.18 33.13
N THR A 141 3.11 57.57 31.93
CA THR A 141 2.88 58.99 31.60
C THR A 141 1.85 59.61 32.53
N ALA A 142 0.74 58.93 32.79
CA ALA A 142 -0.28 59.39 33.73
C ALA A 142 0.27 59.52 35.16
N GLU A 143 1.10 58.59 35.62
CA GLU A 143 1.77 58.67 36.93
C GLU A 143 2.73 59.87 37.02
N GLU A 144 3.51 60.13 35.97
CA GLU A 144 4.40 61.29 35.88
C GLU A 144 3.61 62.62 35.88
N GLU A 145 2.46 62.69 35.19
CA GLU A 145 1.56 63.84 35.23
C GLU A 145 0.94 64.06 36.62
N LEU A 146 0.49 62.99 37.29
CA LEU A 146 -0.03 63.05 38.65
C LEU A 146 1.03 63.51 39.63
N LYS A 147 2.28 63.03 39.51
CA LYS A 147 3.42 63.51 40.33
C LYS A 147 3.67 65.00 40.13
N LYS A 148 3.65 65.49 38.87
CA LYS A 148 3.80 66.93 38.58
C LYS A 148 2.66 67.77 39.18
N ARG A 149 1.42 67.30 39.09
CA ARG A 149 0.27 67.97 39.72
C ARG A 149 0.39 67.99 41.25
N ALA A 150 0.85 66.89 41.86
CA ALA A 150 1.08 66.82 43.29
C ALA A 150 2.15 67.82 43.74
N THR A 151 3.29 67.90 43.03
CA THR A 151 4.34 68.89 43.33
C THR A 151 3.85 70.33 43.16
N GLN A 152 3.09 70.63 42.11
CA GLN A 152 2.48 71.96 41.92
C GLN A 152 1.51 72.31 43.05
N THR A 153 0.73 71.32 43.52
CA THR A 153 -0.20 71.51 44.64
C THR A 153 0.55 71.76 45.95
N ASP A 154 1.66 71.05 46.19
CA ASP A 154 2.51 71.26 47.37
C ASP A 154 3.22 72.62 47.33
N GLU A 155 3.71 73.05 46.16
CA GLU A 155 4.27 74.40 45.96
C GLU A 155 3.23 75.49 46.24
N ALA A 156 2.02 75.34 45.71
CA ALA A 156 0.90 76.24 45.99
C ALA A 156 0.56 76.28 47.48
N ARG A 157 0.62 75.13 48.18
CA ARG A 157 0.42 75.04 49.62
C ARG A 157 1.52 75.77 50.40
N GLN A 158 2.78 75.61 50.01
CA GLN A 158 3.90 76.31 50.63
C GLN A 158 3.81 77.83 50.41
N GLN A 159 3.44 78.28 49.21
CA GLN A 159 3.20 79.69 48.91
C GLN A 159 2.07 80.26 49.79
N ALA A 160 0.94 79.57 49.86
CA ALA A 160 -0.18 79.95 50.73
C ALA A 160 0.22 80.02 52.21
N GLU A 161 1.08 79.11 52.68
CA GLU A 161 1.61 79.15 54.06
C GLU A 161 2.56 80.34 54.29
N GLN A 162 3.42 80.66 53.32
CA GLN A 162 4.29 81.84 53.38
C GLN A 162 3.47 83.14 53.39
N GLU A 163 2.44 83.24 52.56
CA GLU A 163 1.49 84.36 52.57
C GLU A 163 0.76 84.47 53.90
N ARG A 164 0.32 83.34 54.47
CA ARG A 164 -0.27 83.29 55.82
C ARG A 164 0.69 83.81 56.88
N LYS A 165 1.97 83.42 56.84
CA LYS A 165 3.01 83.93 57.76
C LYS A 165 3.26 85.43 57.57
N LYS A 166 3.30 85.93 56.34
CA LYS A 166 3.39 87.38 56.04
C LYS A 166 2.18 88.13 56.58
N ALA A 167 0.98 87.62 56.36
CA ALA A 167 -0.25 88.19 56.89
C ALA A 167 -0.28 88.20 58.42
N GLN A 168 0.20 87.15 59.09
CA GLN A 168 0.35 87.11 60.54
C GLN A 168 1.37 88.15 61.06
N LYS A 169 2.51 88.33 60.38
CA LYS A 169 3.48 89.38 60.73
C LYS A 169 2.90 90.78 60.57
N LEU A 170 2.15 91.02 59.49
CA LEU A 170 1.45 92.29 59.28
C LEU A 170 0.40 92.52 60.37
N GLN A 171 -0.37 91.48 60.72
CA GLN A 171 -1.33 91.55 61.82
C GLN A 171 -0.65 91.88 63.16
N ALA A 172 0.46 91.23 63.49
CA ALA A 172 1.22 91.53 64.70
C ALA A 172 1.73 92.99 64.73
N LYS A 173 2.18 93.54 63.59
CA LYS A 173 2.55 94.96 63.47
C LYS A 173 1.36 95.89 63.68
N VAL A 174 0.18 95.54 63.14
CA VAL A 174 -1.06 96.29 63.37
C VAL A 174 -1.42 96.28 64.86
N ASP A 175 -1.32 95.12 65.51
CA ASP A 175 -1.61 94.97 66.94
C ASP A 175 -0.58 95.75 67.80
N GLU A 176 0.68 95.79 67.39
CA GLU A 176 1.74 96.58 68.04
C GLU A 176 1.52 98.09 67.88
N LEU A 177 1.14 98.54 66.68
CA LEU A 177 0.72 99.93 66.45
C LEU A 177 -0.50 100.31 67.29
N GLN A 178 -1.48 99.41 67.43
CA GLN A 178 -2.63 99.60 68.33
C GLN A 178 -2.21 99.67 69.80
N LYS A 179 -1.26 98.84 70.24
CA LYS A 179 -0.69 98.92 71.60
C LYS A 179 0.04 100.24 71.85
N LEU A 180 0.86 100.70 70.91
CA LEU A 180 1.54 102.01 70.99
C LEU A 180 0.54 103.17 71.01
N GLN A 181 -0.56 103.06 70.28
CA GLN A 181 -1.66 104.05 70.32
C GLN A 181 -2.37 104.05 71.68
N LEU A 182 -2.63 102.89 72.28
CA LEU A 182 -3.15 102.74 73.64
C LEU A 182 -2.16 103.25 74.71
N GLN A 183 -0.86 103.12 74.47
CA GLN A 183 0.18 103.62 75.36
C GLN A 183 0.33 105.15 75.26
N GLN A 184 0.20 105.75 74.08
CA GLN A 184 0.08 107.21 73.91
C GLN A 184 -1.18 107.76 74.57
N GLN A 185 -2.31 107.03 74.56
CA GLN A 185 -3.50 107.41 75.32
C GLN A 185 -3.30 107.31 76.84
N LYS A 186 -2.48 106.36 77.33
CA LYS A 186 -2.13 106.24 78.75
C LYS A 186 -1.06 107.24 79.22
N VAL A 187 -0.24 107.80 78.33
CA VAL A 187 0.72 108.88 78.66
C VAL A 187 0.03 110.25 78.74
N ALA A 188 -1.16 110.41 78.16
CA ALA A 188 -1.91 111.67 78.20
C ALA A 188 -2.87 111.85 79.40
N GLN A 189 -3.00 110.87 80.31
CA GLN A 189 -3.87 110.99 81.49
C GLN A 189 -3.26 110.29 82.71
N GLY A 190 -2.52 111.05 83.54
CA GLY A 190 -1.87 110.52 84.74
C GLY A 190 -1.05 111.48 85.61
N SER A 191 -1.44 112.74 85.77
CA SER A 191 -1.18 113.58 86.97
C SER A 191 -2.16 114.76 86.90
N GLY A 192 -3.00 115.13 87.85
CA GLY A 192 -3.10 114.88 89.27
C GLY A 192 -4.11 115.91 89.81
N GLU A 193 -5.31 115.44 90.14
CA GLU A 193 -6.11 115.76 91.33
C GLU A 193 -5.88 117.09 92.11
N LEU A 194 -6.85 118.03 92.11
CA LEU A 194 -7.85 118.24 93.18
C LEU A 194 -8.54 119.64 93.16
N SER A 195 -9.87 119.60 93.39
CA SER A 195 -10.70 120.58 94.12
C SER A 195 -11.45 121.72 93.39
N LYS A 196 -12.75 121.43 93.13
CA LYS A 196 -13.98 122.24 93.34
C LYS A 196 -14.46 123.27 92.27
N LYS A 197 -15.41 122.75 91.44
CA LYS A 197 -16.75 123.24 90.97
C LYS A 197 -17.20 124.69 91.32
N PRO A 198 -18.19 125.28 90.60
CA PRO A 198 -18.98 124.74 89.47
C PRO A 198 -19.11 125.68 88.23
N THR A 199 -19.45 125.14 87.05
CA THR A 199 -20.67 125.45 86.26
C THR A 199 -20.52 125.02 84.79
N LYS A 200 -21.33 124.03 84.41
CA LYS A 200 -22.25 123.97 83.26
C LYS A 200 -21.77 124.41 81.86
N ASP A 201 -21.70 123.39 80.99
CA ASP A 201 -21.99 123.36 79.54
C ASP A 201 -21.21 124.29 78.60
N THR A 202 -20.31 123.75 77.77
CA THR A 202 -20.67 123.32 76.39
C THR A 202 -19.46 122.80 75.58
N ALA A 203 -19.70 121.68 74.87
CA ALA A 203 -19.05 121.19 73.64
C ALA A 203 -17.53 120.91 73.63
N ASN A 204 -17.16 119.67 73.97
CA ASN A 204 -15.82 119.12 73.78
C ASN A 204 -15.84 118.09 72.62
N PRO A 205 -15.21 118.35 71.45
CA PRO A 205 -15.30 117.48 70.26
C PRO A 205 -14.51 116.17 70.35
N ASP A 206 -13.83 115.88 71.46
CA ASP A 206 -12.87 114.78 71.56
C ASP A 206 -13.50 113.42 71.97
N LEU A 207 -14.68 113.42 72.61
CA LEU A 207 -15.38 112.20 73.03
C LEU A 207 -16.09 111.48 71.87
N GLN A 208 -16.59 112.22 70.86
CA GLN A 208 -17.18 111.63 69.66
C GLN A 208 -16.14 110.93 68.77
N GLY A 209 -14.90 111.42 68.75
CA GLY A 209 -13.79 110.79 68.03
C GLY A 209 -13.38 109.44 68.62
N LEU A 210 -13.40 109.31 69.94
CA LEU A 210 -13.14 108.06 70.66
C LEU A 210 -14.27 107.04 70.52
N SER A 211 -15.54 107.48 70.58
CA SER A 211 -16.70 106.60 70.33
C SER A 211 -16.63 106.00 68.92
N ARG A 212 -16.38 106.83 67.89
CA ARG A 212 -16.25 106.36 66.50
C ARG A 212 -15.06 105.41 66.29
N LYS A 213 -13.97 105.57 67.06
CA LYS A 213 -12.83 104.63 67.02
C LYS A 213 -13.17 103.30 67.69
N ASN A 214 -13.93 103.32 68.79
CA ASN A 214 -14.38 102.12 69.46
C ASN A 214 -15.38 101.33 68.59
N ASP A 215 -16.30 102.02 67.93
CA ASP A 215 -17.24 101.39 66.98
C ASP A 215 -16.51 100.78 65.78
N LYS A 216 -15.47 101.45 65.26
CA LYS A 216 -14.60 100.90 64.20
C LYS A 216 -13.81 99.68 64.66
N LEU A 217 -13.29 99.70 65.89
CA LEU A 217 -12.57 98.55 66.47
C LEU A 217 -13.50 97.37 66.73
N ALA A 218 -14.71 97.61 67.23
CA ALA A 218 -15.74 96.59 67.41
C ALA A 218 -16.14 95.97 66.06
N ALA A 219 -16.31 96.77 65.01
CA ALA A 219 -16.57 96.28 63.66
C ALA A 219 -15.39 95.47 63.09
N GLN A 220 -14.13 95.89 63.33
CA GLN A 220 -12.95 95.13 62.93
C GLN A 220 -12.83 93.80 63.68
N LEU A 221 -13.14 93.79 64.99
CA LEU A 221 -13.10 92.59 65.81
C LEU A 221 -14.19 91.60 65.38
N LYS A 222 -15.40 92.08 65.10
CA LYS A 222 -16.49 91.27 64.53
C LYS A 222 -16.11 90.69 63.17
N LYS A 223 -15.56 91.50 62.26
CA LYS A 223 -15.07 91.04 60.95
C LYS A 223 -13.97 89.97 61.09
N LYS A 224 -13.04 90.15 62.02
CA LYS A 224 -12.00 89.15 62.30
C LYS A 224 -12.59 87.87 62.87
N GLN A 225 -13.58 87.97 63.75
CA GLN A 225 -14.27 86.82 64.32
C GLN A 225 -15.01 86.01 63.23
N GLU A 226 -15.70 86.70 62.31
CA GLU A 226 -16.31 86.09 61.12
C GLU A 226 -15.25 85.43 60.21
N GLU A 227 -14.15 86.12 59.91
CA GLU A 227 -13.02 85.55 59.14
C GLU A 227 -12.42 84.30 59.81
N TYR A 228 -12.32 84.28 61.14
CA TYR A 228 -11.83 83.11 61.90
C TYR A 228 -12.83 81.95 61.86
N GLN A 229 -14.13 82.23 62.00
CA GLN A 229 -15.16 81.19 61.88
C GLN A 229 -15.17 80.57 60.49
N VAL A 230 -15.08 81.39 59.42
CA VAL A 230 -14.97 80.90 58.04
C VAL A 230 -13.72 80.04 57.86
N LYS A 231 -12.57 80.46 58.37
CA LYS A 231 -11.33 79.66 58.31
C LYS A 231 -11.42 78.37 59.12
N SER A 232 -12.09 78.39 60.26
CA SER A 232 -12.31 77.19 61.09
C SER A 232 -13.18 76.16 60.36
N LEU A 233 -14.26 76.62 59.72
CA LEU A 233 -15.13 75.76 58.91
C LEU A 233 -14.39 75.20 57.69
N ALA A 234 -13.60 76.02 57.00
CA ALA A 234 -12.77 75.57 55.88
C ALA A 234 -11.73 74.52 56.31
N LEU A 235 -11.10 74.70 57.47
CA LEU A 235 -10.15 73.72 58.02
C LEU A 235 -10.85 72.40 58.38
N GLN A 236 -12.06 72.47 58.94
CA GLN A 236 -12.85 71.29 59.27
C GLN A 236 -13.26 70.52 58.00
N ALA A 237 -13.67 71.23 56.94
CA ALA A 237 -13.98 70.64 55.64
C ALA A 237 -12.75 69.95 55.02
N ALA A 238 -11.59 70.62 55.00
CA ALA A 238 -10.34 70.05 54.49
C ALA A 238 -9.87 68.84 55.31
N THR A 239 -10.12 68.84 56.63
CA THR A 239 -9.77 67.69 57.49
C THR A 239 -10.63 66.48 57.16
N LYS A 240 -11.93 66.69 56.87
CA LYS A 240 -12.84 65.64 56.42
C LYS A 240 -12.42 65.07 55.07
N GLU A 241 -12.12 65.93 54.11
CA GLU A 241 -11.65 65.54 52.78
C GLU A 241 -10.34 64.75 52.83
N LEU A 242 -9.38 65.15 53.68
CA LEU A 242 -8.16 64.37 53.92
C LEU A 242 -8.44 63.00 54.54
N GLY A 243 -9.46 62.87 55.39
CA GLY A 243 -9.92 61.60 55.92
C GLY A 243 -10.43 60.66 54.82
N GLU A 244 -11.30 61.18 53.94
CA GLU A 244 -11.85 60.46 52.79
C GLU A 244 -10.76 60.02 51.80
N LEU A 245 -9.82 60.92 51.48
CA LEU A 245 -8.67 60.61 50.63
C LEU A 245 -7.76 59.53 51.25
N ARG A 246 -7.55 59.55 52.58
CA ARG A 246 -6.77 58.50 53.26
C ARG A 246 -7.45 57.14 53.18
N THR A 247 -8.78 57.09 53.35
CA THR A 247 -9.52 55.84 53.20
C THR A 247 -9.48 55.32 51.76
N GLU A 248 -9.53 56.23 50.78
CA GLU A 248 -9.45 55.86 49.37
C GLU A 248 -8.06 55.35 48.98
N VAL A 249 -6.99 55.99 49.47
CA VAL A 249 -5.60 55.50 49.28
C VAL A 249 -5.43 54.11 49.90
N ALA A 250 -5.98 53.88 51.10
CA ALA A 250 -5.93 52.56 51.73
C ALA A 250 -6.65 51.50 50.88
N ARG A 251 -7.86 51.81 50.36
CA ARG A 251 -8.63 50.94 49.47
C ARG A 251 -7.86 50.61 48.19
N LEU A 252 -7.35 51.63 47.49
CA LEU A 252 -6.56 51.44 46.27
C LEU A 252 -5.27 50.65 46.52
N THR A 253 -4.65 50.79 47.69
CA THR A 253 -3.48 50.01 48.07
C THR A 253 -3.82 48.53 48.21
N THR A 254 -4.96 48.20 48.83
CA THR A 254 -5.43 46.81 48.94
C THR A 254 -5.78 46.20 47.58
N GLU A 255 -6.49 46.95 46.72
CA GLU A 255 -6.83 46.49 45.36
C GLU A 255 -5.60 46.32 44.47
N ASN A 256 -4.60 47.18 44.61
CA ASN A 256 -3.35 47.01 43.89
C ASN A 256 -2.59 45.74 44.36
N GLY A 257 -2.69 45.41 45.65
CA GLY A 257 -2.16 44.16 46.20
C GLY A 257 -2.84 42.92 45.59
N THR A 258 -4.16 42.91 45.48
CA THR A 258 -4.91 41.80 44.89
C THR A 258 -4.61 41.65 43.39
N VAL A 259 -4.65 42.75 42.64
CA VAL A 259 -4.32 42.75 41.20
C VAL A 259 -2.89 42.26 40.96
N LYS A 260 -1.93 42.65 41.80
CA LYS A 260 -0.55 42.17 41.71
C LYS A 260 -0.46 40.65 41.91
N SER A 261 -1.21 40.10 42.89
CA SER A 261 -1.25 38.66 43.11
C SER A 261 -1.89 37.89 41.96
N GLU A 262 -2.94 38.43 41.33
CA GLU A 262 -3.57 37.84 40.15
C GLU A 262 -2.63 37.84 38.94
N ILE A 263 -1.89 38.95 38.71
CA ILE A 263 -0.89 39.03 37.65
C ILE A 263 0.20 37.97 37.84
N ASP A 264 0.68 37.77 39.07
CA ASP A 264 1.72 36.78 39.35
C ASP A 264 1.19 35.34 39.17
N MET A 265 -0.07 35.06 39.52
CA MET A 265 -0.73 33.79 39.23
C MET A 265 -0.88 33.54 37.72
N LEU A 266 -1.37 34.53 36.96
CA LEU A 266 -1.52 34.41 35.52
C LEU A 266 -0.17 34.19 34.82
N ARG A 267 0.90 34.83 35.29
CA ARG A 267 2.26 34.57 34.80
C ARG A 267 2.74 33.15 35.09
N HIS A 268 2.35 32.56 36.22
CA HIS A 268 2.66 31.17 36.54
C HIS A 268 1.95 30.23 35.57
N ILE A 269 0.63 30.39 35.42
CA ILE A 269 -0.20 29.59 34.49
C ILE A 269 0.35 29.71 33.06
N GLN A 270 0.72 30.92 32.63
CA GLN A 270 1.31 31.13 31.31
C GLN A 270 2.62 30.35 31.11
N LYS A 271 3.46 30.25 32.15
CA LYS A 271 4.71 29.47 32.09
C LYS A 271 4.43 27.97 32.00
N GLU A 272 3.45 27.47 32.76
CA GLU A 272 3.05 26.06 32.72
C GLU A 272 2.48 25.66 31.36
N VAL A 273 1.51 26.42 30.84
CA VAL A 273 0.92 26.19 29.52
C VAL A 273 1.99 26.22 28.42
N LYS A 274 2.96 27.13 28.52
CA LYS A 274 4.07 27.18 27.57
C LYS A 274 4.96 25.94 27.66
N ALA A 275 5.28 25.48 28.88
CA ALA A 275 6.10 24.28 29.08
C ALA A 275 5.39 23.01 28.56
N GLU A 276 4.08 22.90 28.79
CA GLU A 276 3.24 21.82 28.24
C GLU A 276 3.24 21.85 26.71
N SER A 277 2.98 23.01 26.10
CA SER A 277 2.99 23.17 24.64
C SER A 277 4.36 22.85 24.02
N ASP A 278 5.45 23.30 24.65
CA ASP A 278 6.82 22.99 24.20
C ASP A 278 7.11 21.47 24.31
N SER A 279 6.59 20.81 25.35
CA SER A 279 6.69 19.35 25.54
C SER A 279 5.91 18.57 24.49
N GLU A 280 4.65 18.94 24.22
CA GLU A 280 3.83 18.33 23.17
C GLU A 280 4.46 18.49 21.79
N LEU A 281 5.00 19.68 21.49
CA LEU A 281 5.71 19.94 20.24
C LEU A 281 6.96 19.05 20.11
N ALA A 282 7.69 18.83 21.19
CA ALA A 282 8.86 17.95 21.20
C ALA A 282 8.45 16.48 20.95
N GLN A 283 7.38 16.01 21.60
CA GLN A 283 6.84 14.66 21.38
C GLN A 283 6.37 14.46 19.93
N ALA A 284 5.61 15.41 19.38
CA ALA A 284 5.14 15.36 17.99
C ALA A 284 6.31 15.28 17.00
N LYS A 285 7.39 16.05 17.23
CA LYS A 285 8.60 15.99 16.39
C LYS A 285 9.26 14.60 16.41
N VAL A 286 9.32 13.96 17.58
CA VAL A 286 9.88 12.60 17.70
C VAL A 286 9.01 11.57 16.99
N GLU A 287 7.68 11.68 17.12
CA GLU A 287 6.73 10.80 16.43
C GLU A 287 6.83 10.95 14.91
N ILE A 288 6.87 12.19 14.39
CA ILE A 288 7.06 12.47 12.96
C ILE A 288 8.38 11.87 12.47
N ALA A 289 9.48 12.05 13.19
CA ALA A 289 10.77 11.49 12.81
C ALA A 289 10.74 9.96 12.78
N THR A 290 9.99 9.33 13.70
CA THR A 290 9.81 7.88 13.75
C THR A 290 9.00 7.38 12.55
N ARG A 291 7.88 8.05 12.24
CA ARG A 291 7.06 7.74 11.05
C ARG A 291 7.83 7.94 9.74
N MET A 292 8.65 8.98 9.64
CA MET A 292 9.50 9.20 8.47
C MET A 292 10.48 8.04 8.25
N ARG A 293 11.13 7.53 9.31
CA ARG A 293 12.01 6.36 9.20
C ARG A 293 11.25 5.10 8.75
N GLN A 294 10.02 4.92 9.24
CA GLN A 294 9.18 3.80 8.81
C GLN A 294 8.81 3.91 7.32
N LEU A 295 8.45 5.10 6.84
CA LEU A 295 8.19 5.36 5.42
C LEU A 295 9.43 5.12 4.55
N GLU A 296 10.61 5.56 4.99
CA GLU A 296 11.86 5.28 4.27
C GLU A 296 12.14 3.77 4.19
N PHE A 297 11.93 3.04 5.29
CA PHE A 297 12.09 1.59 5.31
C PHE A 297 11.12 0.89 4.36
N LEU A 298 9.84 1.26 4.40
CA LEU A 298 8.82 0.72 3.50
C LEU A 298 9.10 1.07 2.05
N GLY A 299 9.55 2.29 1.76
CA GLY A 299 9.93 2.73 0.42
C GLY A 299 11.09 1.91 -0.15
N ARG A 300 12.13 1.63 0.66
CA ARG A 300 13.22 0.73 0.25
C ARG A 300 12.72 -0.68 -0.03
N ARG A 301 11.83 -1.21 0.81
CA ARG A 301 11.24 -2.54 0.63
C ARG A 301 10.38 -2.62 -0.64
N TYR A 302 9.60 -1.58 -0.94
CA TYR A 302 8.83 -1.47 -2.17
C TYR A 302 9.73 -1.46 -3.42
N GLN A 303 10.83 -0.69 -3.40
CA GLN A 303 11.79 -0.66 -4.50
C GLN A 303 12.45 -2.03 -4.73
N ALA A 304 12.81 -2.74 -3.66
CA ALA A 304 13.35 -4.10 -3.76
C ALA A 304 12.35 -5.08 -4.39
N LEU A 305 11.09 -5.06 -3.90
CA LEU A 305 10.01 -5.87 -4.46
C LEU A 305 9.72 -5.56 -5.93
N LYS A 306 9.81 -4.29 -6.32
CA LYS A 306 9.64 -3.88 -7.73
C LYS A 306 10.76 -4.43 -8.61
N ALA A 307 12.02 -4.36 -8.16
CA ALA A 307 13.15 -4.93 -8.89
C ALA A 307 13.04 -6.45 -9.03
N ASP A 308 12.57 -7.14 -7.98
CA ASP A 308 12.30 -8.57 -8.03
C ASP A 308 11.19 -8.90 -9.04
N LEU A 309 10.11 -8.10 -9.07
CA LEU A 309 9.03 -8.26 -10.05
C LEU A 309 9.55 -8.10 -11.50
N GLU A 310 10.31 -7.04 -11.77
CA GLU A 310 10.92 -6.80 -13.10
C GLU A 310 11.83 -7.97 -13.51
N LYS A 311 12.59 -8.53 -12.55
CA LYS A 311 13.40 -9.74 -12.78
C LYS A 311 12.51 -10.93 -13.12
N THR A 312 11.41 -11.15 -12.40
CA THR A 312 10.49 -12.25 -12.70
C THR A 312 9.82 -12.13 -14.07
N ASP A 313 9.44 -10.92 -14.48
CA ASP A 313 8.88 -10.66 -15.80
C ASP A 313 9.89 -10.99 -16.91
N SER A 314 11.17 -10.62 -16.71
CA SER A 314 12.24 -10.98 -17.65
C SER A 314 12.44 -12.49 -17.77
N THR A 315 12.39 -13.23 -16.64
CA THR A 315 12.49 -14.69 -16.65
C THR A 315 11.30 -15.34 -17.33
N LEU A 316 10.08 -14.82 -17.10
CA LEU A 316 8.86 -15.31 -17.72
C LEU A 316 8.90 -15.12 -19.25
N LEU A 317 9.37 -13.95 -19.72
CA LEU A 317 9.59 -13.70 -21.14
C LEU A 317 10.58 -14.70 -21.74
N SER A 318 11.72 -14.93 -21.09
CA SER A 318 12.69 -15.91 -21.56
C SER A 318 12.13 -17.33 -21.63
N GLU A 319 11.32 -17.76 -20.65
CA GLU A 319 10.66 -19.06 -20.65
C GLU A 319 9.55 -19.17 -21.69
N LYS A 320 8.84 -18.07 -21.99
CA LYS A 320 7.90 -18.05 -23.11
C LYS A 320 8.63 -18.27 -24.44
N GLU A 321 9.76 -17.61 -24.66
CA GLU A 321 10.58 -17.81 -25.85
C GLU A 321 11.11 -19.26 -25.96
N THR A 322 11.61 -19.85 -24.85
CA THR A 322 12.06 -21.25 -24.87
C THR A 322 10.90 -22.21 -25.14
N SER A 323 9.73 -21.96 -24.55
CA SER A 323 8.51 -22.75 -24.78
C SER A 323 8.04 -22.67 -26.24
N GLU A 324 8.06 -21.48 -26.84
CA GLU A 324 7.72 -21.31 -28.26
C GLU A 324 8.71 -22.03 -29.18
N ARG A 325 10.02 -21.93 -28.92
CA ARG A 325 11.04 -22.70 -29.65
C ARG A 325 10.82 -24.21 -29.52
N LEU A 326 10.49 -24.70 -28.32
CA LEU A 326 10.17 -26.12 -28.11
C LEU A 326 8.90 -26.53 -28.85
N ARG A 327 7.84 -25.73 -28.82
CA ARG A 327 6.61 -25.99 -29.60
C ARG A 327 6.88 -26.00 -31.10
N GLN A 328 7.74 -25.12 -31.60
CA GLN A 328 8.16 -25.14 -32.98
C GLN A 328 8.94 -26.41 -33.31
N LYS A 329 9.91 -26.79 -32.48
CA LYS A 329 10.69 -28.02 -32.67
C LYS A 329 9.84 -29.29 -32.59
N ILE A 330 8.85 -29.33 -31.70
CA ILE A 330 7.85 -30.40 -31.67
C ILE A 330 7.09 -30.41 -32.99
N ARG A 331 6.58 -29.26 -33.45
CA ARG A 331 5.90 -29.17 -34.75
C ARG A 331 6.76 -29.65 -35.91
N GLU A 332 8.04 -29.30 -35.96
CA GLU A 332 9.00 -29.76 -36.98
C GLU A 332 9.23 -31.28 -36.90
N LEU A 333 9.40 -31.82 -35.69
CA LEU A 333 9.56 -33.26 -35.47
C LEU A 333 8.27 -34.06 -35.74
N THR A 334 7.09 -33.45 -35.51
CA THR A 334 5.79 -34.06 -35.83
C THR A 334 5.33 -33.78 -37.26
N ALA A 335 5.96 -32.84 -37.96
CA ALA A 335 5.76 -32.58 -39.39
C ALA A 335 6.52 -33.58 -40.27
N TYR A 336 7.44 -34.35 -39.69
CA TYR A 336 7.68 -35.71 -40.18
C TYR A 336 6.43 -36.53 -39.86
N GLU A 337 5.45 -36.44 -40.75
CA GLU A 337 4.37 -37.39 -40.86
C GLU A 337 5.03 -38.77 -40.91
N PRO A 338 4.85 -39.63 -39.88
CA PRO A 338 5.30 -40.99 -40.01
C PRO A 338 4.47 -41.54 -41.16
N LEU A 339 5.11 -41.87 -42.28
CA LEU A 339 4.61 -42.90 -43.19
C LEU A 339 4.50 -44.15 -42.32
N GLY A 340 3.38 -44.23 -41.62
CA GLY A 340 3.29 -44.89 -40.33
C GLY A 340 3.34 -46.38 -40.54
N ASP A 341 3.89 -47.10 -39.57
CA ASP A 341 3.86 -48.56 -39.57
C ASP A 341 2.44 -49.12 -39.85
N ALA A 342 1.38 -48.35 -39.54
CA ALA A 342 0.00 -48.63 -39.91
C ALA A 342 -0.26 -48.67 -41.43
N GLU A 343 0.27 -47.73 -42.21
CA GLU A 343 0.12 -47.71 -43.68
C GLU A 343 0.87 -48.88 -44.33
N ILE A 344 2.09 -49.16 -43.85
CA ILE A 344 2.89 -50.30 -44.31
C ILE A 344 2.17 -51.61 -43.97
N ALA A 345 1.65 -51.74 -42.75
CA ALA A 345 0.88 -52.92 -42.32
C ALA A 345 -0.41 -53.09 -43.14
N ASP A 346 -1.16 -52.01 -43.39
CA ASP A 346 -2.37 -52.06 -44.21
C ASP A 346 -2.07 -52.45 -45.66
N ARG A 347 -0.95 -51.97 -46.23
CA ARG A 347 -0.49 -52.41 -47.55
C ARG A 347 -0.15 -53.89 -47.58
N ILE A 348 0.58 -54.39 -46.58
CA ILE A 348 0.92 -55.82 -46.47
C ILE A 348 -0.35 -56.66 -46.33
N ARG A 349 -1.34 -56.22 -45.55
CA ARG A 349 -2.62 -56.91 -45.39
C ARG A 349 -3.40 -57.02 -46.70
N ILE A 350 -3.46 -55.95 -47.49
CA ILE A 350 -4.16 -55.97 -48.80
C ILE A 350 -3.41 -56.85 -49.80
N ARG A 351 -2.08 -56.86 -49.79
CA ARG A 351 -1.31 -57.82 -50.59
C ARG A 351 -1.68 -59.27 -50.22
N ASN A 352 -1.71 -59.57 -48.93
CA ASN A 352 -2.03 -60.91 -48.44
C ASN A 352 -3.46 -61.33 -48.80
N LEU A 353 -4.41 -60.39 -48.77
CA LEU A 353 -5.78 -60.63 -49.26
C LEU A 353 -5.79 -61.05 -50.73
N ILE A 354 -5.04 -60.35 -51.58
CA ILE A 354 -4.93 -60.68 -53.02
C ILE A 354 -4.26 -62.05 -53.19
N ASP A 355 -3.15 -62.31 -52.51
CA ASP A 355 -2.46 -63.60 -52.59
C ASP A 355 -3.42 -64.74 -52.14
N GLN A 356 -4.21 -64.55 -51.09
CA GLN A 356 -5.22 -65.55 -50.64
C GLN A 356 -6.34 -65.79 -51.67
N ALA A 357 -6.84 -64.72 -52.31
CA ALA A 357 -7.80 -64.87 -53.39
C ALA A 357 -7.19 -65.68 -54.56
N GLN A 358 -5.92 -65.42 -54.91
CA GLN A 358 -5.20 -66.17 -55.94
C GLN A 358 -4.98 -67.65 -55.55
N GLU A 359 -4.68 -67.94 -54.28
CA GLU A 359 -4.56 -69.33 -53.81
C GLU A 359 -5.88 -70.09 -53.93
N ARG A 360 -7.00 -69.47 -53.56
CA ARG A 360 -8.33 -70.06 -53.74
C ARG A 360 -8.67 -70.31 -55.21
N LEU A 361 -8.39 -69.34 -56.09
CA LEU A 361 -8.59 -69.50 -57.53
C LEU A 361 -7.71 -70.61 -58.12
N ALA A 362 -6.46 -70.75 -57.66
CA ALA A 362 -5.60 -71.86 -58.08
C ALA A 362 -6.18 -73.23 -57.70
N ILE A 363 -6.71 -73.35 -56.48
CA ILE A 363 -7.38 -74.57 -56.00
C ILE A 363 -8.63 -74.84 -56.85
N ALA A 364 -9.46 -73.83 -57.08
CA ALA A 364 -10.66 -73.94 -57.90
C ALA A 364 -10.35 -74.31 -59.36
N ALA A 365 -9.20 -73.89 -59.88
CA ALA A 365 -8.70 -74.24 -61.20
C ALA A 365 -8.02 -75.63 -61.27
N GLY A 366 -7.87 -76.33 -60.15
CA GLY A 366 -7.19 -77.62 -60.08
C GLY A 366 -5.68 -77.54 -60.31
N LEU A 367 -5.06 -76.39 -60.00
CA LEU A 367 -3.62 -76.20 -60.15
C LEU A 367 -2.87 -76.75 -58.94
N GLU A 368 -1.79 -77.49 -59.20
CA GLU A 368 -0.88 -78.00 -58.17
C GLU A 368 0.40 -77.15 -58.12
N PRO A 369 0.89 -76.77 -56.91
CA PRO A 369 2.11 -75.97 -56.80
C PRO A 369 3.35 -76.84 -57.00
N ALA A 370 4.37 -76.31 -57.68
CA ALA A 370 5.68 -76.95 -57.72
C ALA A 370 6.33 -76.93 -56.32
N PRO A 371 7.26 -77.85 -56.02
CA PRO A 371 7.94 -77.87 -54.72
C PRO A 371 8.60 -76.53 -54.38
N GLY A 372 8.12 -75.87 -53.31
CA GLY A 372 8.63 -74.59 -52.83
C GLY A 372 7.93 -73.34 -53.41
N GLU A 373 6.94 -73.51 -54.29
CA GLU A 373 6.12 -72.41 -54.81
C GLU A 373 4.82 -72.24 -54.01
N SER A 374 4.34 -71.00 -53.86
CA SER A 374 3.02 -70.74 -53.30
C SER A 374 1.94 -70.91 -54.37
N LEU A 375 0.74 -71.34 -53.97
CA LEU A 375 -0.41 -71.45 -54.88
C LEU A 375 -0.74 -70.12 -55.57
N ALA A 376 -0.54 -68.97 -54.90
CA ALA A 376 -0.69 -67.64 -55.50
C ALA A 376 0.33 -67.39 -56.62
N LEU A 377 1.56 -67.91 -56.50
CA LEU A 377 2.54 -67.86 -57.58
C LEU A 377 2.14 -68.79 -58.73
N THR A 378 1.70 -70.02 -58.42
CA THR A 378 1.21 -70.98 -59.41
C THR A 378 0.06 -70.40 -60.24
N TRP A 379 -0.90 -69.73 -59.61
CA TRP A 379 -1.97 -68.99 -60.28
C TRP A 379 -1.40 -67.99 -61.28
N ARG A 380 -0.50 -67.11 -60.83
CA ARG A 380 0.08 -66.05 -61.68
C ARG A 380 0.88 -66.60 -62.86
N LEU A 381 1.57 -67.73 -62.67
CA LEU A 381 2.32 -68.42 -63.73
C LEU A 381 1.37 -69.08 -64.75
N ALA A 382 0.27 -69.68 -64.29
CA ALA A 382 -0.74 -70.31 -65.16
C ALA A 382 -1.47 -69.30 -66.07
N LEU A 383 -1.62 -68.06 -65.60
CA LEU A 383 -2.12 -66.95 -66.42
C LEU A 383 -1.15 -66.50 -67.53
N GLY A 384 0.10 -67.00 -67.51
CA GLY A 384 1.12 -66.73 -68.52
C GLY A 384 1.91 -65.44 -68.31
N PRO A 385 3.02 -65.23 -69.02
CA PRO A 385 3.77 -63.97 -69.00
C PRO A 385 3.05 -62.92 -69.85
N GLY A 386 2.71 -61.78 -69.27
CA GLY A 386 2.11 -60.67 -70.00
C GLY A 386 1.68 -59.54 -69.07
N THR A 387 1.82 -58.30 -69.54
CA THR A 387 1.37 -57.08 -68.83
C THR A 387 -0.05 -56.66 -69.22
N ASN A 388 -0.68 -57.37 -70.16
CA ASN A 388 -2.05 -57.10 -70.58
C ASN A 388 -3.04 -57.84 -69.66
N ASP A 389 -3.59 -57.11 -68.69
CA ASP A 389 -4.48 -57.66 -67.68
C ASP A 389 -5.78 -58.25 -68.27
N ALA A 390 -6.31 -57.71 -69.37
CA ALA A 390 -7.52 -58.23 -70.01
C ALA A 390 -7.31 -59.66 -70.57
N VAL A 391 -6.17 -59.91 -71.20
CA VAL A 391 -5.80 -61.25 -71.70
C VAL A 391 -5.66 -62.23 -70.53
N ARG A 392 -5.13 -61.77 -69.40
CA ARG A 392 -4.98 -62.60 -68.19
C ARG A 392 -6.34 -62.93 -67.55
N VAL A 393 -7.29 -61.99 -67.55
CA VAL A 393 -8.66 -62.25 -67.07
C VAL A 393 -9.36 -63.29 -67.93
N GLU A 394 -9.27 -63.19 -69.25
CA GLU A 394 -9.85 -64.21 -70.14
C GLU A 394 -9.18 -65.58 -69.94
N ARG A 395 -7.85 -65.60 -69.76
CA ARG A 395 -7.14 -66.83 -69.42
C ARG A 395 -7.58 -67.42 -68.07
N ALA A 396 -7.87 -66.59 -67.07
CA ALA A 396 -8.42 -67.03 -65.80
C ALA A 396 -9.80 -67.68 -65.97
N LYS A 397 -10.69 -67.06 -66.76
CA LYS A 397 -12.01 -67.62 -67.08
C LYS A 397 -11.87 -68.99 -67.79
N GLU A 398 -10.94 -69.11 -68.74
CA GLU A 398 -10.64 -70.40 -69.41
C GLU A 398 -10.20 -71.48 -68.41
N LEU A 399 -9.26 -71.17 -67.51
CA LEU A 399 -8.76 -72.10 -66.49
C LEU A 399 -9.86 -72.57 -65.54
N LEU A 400 -10.87 -71.73 -65.30
CA LEU A 400 -11.97 -72.03 -64.37
C LEU A 400 -13.17 -72.70 -65.07
N SER A 401 -13.31 -72.56 -66.40
CA SER A 401 -14.50 -72.97 -67.17
C SER A 401 -14.79 -74.49 -67.25
N GLY A 402 -13.87 -75.36 -66.78
CA GLY A 402 -14.02 -76.82 -66.79
C GLY A 402 -14.11 -77.48 -65.41
N ASN A 403 -14.11 -76.70 -64.33
CA ASN A 403 -14.01 -77.21 -62.96
C ASN A 403 -15.33 -77.14 -62.19
N ASN A 404 -15.48 -77.98 -61.16
CA ASN A 404 -16.62 -77.92 -60.25
C ASN A 404 -16.44 -76.74 -59.28
N LEU A 405 -16.81 -75.55 -59.73
CA LEU A 405 -16.70 -74.31 -58.95
C LEU A 405 -17.77 -74.27 -57.85
N SER A 406 -17.38 -73.80 -56.67
CA SER A 406 -18.34 -73.54 -55.59
C SER A 406 -19.21 -72.31 -55.91
N PRO A 407 -20.39 -72.14 -55.28
CA PRO A 407 -21.21 -70.95 -55.45
C PRO A 407 -20.44 -69.65 -55.22
N GLY A 408 -19.57 -69.62 -54.20
CA GLY A 408 -18.73 -68.45 -53.90
C GLY A 408 -17.65 -68.17 -54.95
N ASP A 409 -17.11 -69.21 -55.60
CA ASP A 409 -16.20 -69.03 -56.74
C ASP A 409 -16.94 -68.39 -57.92
N ILE A 410 -18.14 -68.89 -58.24
CA ILE A 410 -18.97 -68.38 -59.34
C ILE A 410 -19.32 -66.91 -59.10
N GLU A 411 -19.71 -66.56 -57.87
CA GLU A 411 -20.03 -65.19 -57.48
C GLU A 411 -18.82 -64.26 -57.62
N PHE A 412 -17.65 -64.68 -57.11
CA PHE A 412 -16.42 -63.88 -57.22
C PHE A 412 -15.96 -63.70 -58.68
N ILE A 413 -16.00 -64.77 -59.49
CA ILE A 413 -15.62 -64.73 -60.91
C ILE A 413 -16.55 -63.81 -61.72
N SER A 414 -17.82 -63.71 -61.31
CA SER A 414 -18.79 -62.81 -61.94
C SER A 414 -18.49 -61.33 -61.69
N ASN A 415 -17.69 -61.01 -60.66
CA ASN A 415 -17.21 -59.66 -60.41
C ASN A 415 -15.93 -59.38 -61.22
N GLU A 416 -16.09 -58.80 -62.41
CA GLU A 416 -14.98 -58.59 -63.35
C GLU A 416 -13.86 -57.72 -62.77
N GLU A 417 -14.16 -56.71 -61.96
CA GLU A 417 -13.14 -55.83 -61.37
C GLU A 417 -12.33 -56.54 -60.28
N ALA A 418 -12.98 -57.36 -59.46
CA ALA A 418 -12.31 -58.18 -58.45
C ALA A 418 -11.43 -59.24 -59.11
N LEU A 419 -11.96 -59.93 -60.12
CA LEU A 419 -11.19 -60.90 -60.90
C LEU A 419 -10.00 -60.23 -61.61
N HIS A 420 -10.20 -59.03 -62.16
CA HIS A 420 -9.13 -58.24 -62.76
C HIS A 420 -8.00 -57.95 -61.77
N HIS A 421 -8.31 -57.51 -60.55
CA HIS A 421 -7.31 -57.30 -59.51
C HIS A 421 -6.58 -58.59 -59.09
N ALA A 422 -7.26 -59.74 -59.08
CA ALA A 422 -6.63 -61.04 -58.81
C ALA A 422 -5.74 -61.50 -59.96
N CYS A 423 -6.01 -61.07 -61.20
CA CYS A 423 -5.27 -61.47 -62.39
C CYS A 423 -4.13 -60.52 -62.76
N GLN A 424 -4.05 -59.32 -62.16
CA GLN A 424 -3.05 -58.30 -62.47
C GLN A 424 -1.61 -58.82 -62.40
N SER A 425 -0.84 -58.53 -63.45
CA SER A 425 0.60 -58.86 -63.50
C SER A 425 1.41 -58.04 -62.49
N TYR A 426 1.07 -56.76 -62.37
CA TYR A 426 1.59 -55.83 -61.37
C TYR A 426 0.42 -55.13 -60.70
N SER A 427 0.01 -55.63 -59.54
CA SER A 427 -0.99 -54.93 -58.73
C SER A 427 -0.32 -53.74 -58.06
N ARG A 428 -0.91 -52.55 -58.21
CA ARG A 428 -0.51 -51.33 -57.46
C ARG A 428 -0.60 -51.52 -55.94
N PHE A 429 -1.31 -52.57 -55.49
CA PHE A 429 -1.45 -52.96 -54.09
C PHE A 429 -0.38 -53.98 -53.65
N ARG A 430 0.51 -54.40 -54.56
CA ARG A 430 1.50 -55.46 -54.38
C ARG A 430 2.91 -54.94 -54.65
N ALA A 431 3.49 -54.28 -53.65
CA ALA A 431 4.92 -53.94 -53.68
C ALA A 431 5.79 -55.08 -53.11
N PRO A 432 7.04 -55.22 -53.57
CA PRO A 432 7.93 -56.32 -53.21
C PRO A 432 8.22 -56.37 -51.70
N GLY A 433 8.24 -57.58 -51.14
CA GLY A 433 8.54 -57.88 -49.74
C GLY A 433 7.96 -59.23 -49.32
N ASN A 434 8.61 -59.94 -48.39
CA ASN A 434 8.21 -61.29 -47.95
C ASN A 434 7.43 -61.29 -46.61
N ASP A 435 6.97 -60.13 -46.16
CA ASP A 435 6.35 -60.02 -44.84
C ASP A 435 4.96 -60.67 -44.82
N LEU A 436 4.83 -61.73 -44.02
CA LEU A 436 3.56 -62.40 -43.78
C LEU A 436 2.89 -61.77 -42.55
N HIS A 437 1.65 -61.30 -42.70
CA HIS A 437 0.77 -60.97 -41.59
C HIS A 437 -0.19 -62.11 -41.27
N ASN A 438 -0.59 -62.21 -40.01
CA ASN A 438 -1.66 -63.12 -39.58
C ASN A 438 -2.94 -62.84 -40.36
N MET A 439 -3.68 -63.90 -40.69
CA MET A 439 -5.01 -63.81 -41.28
C MET A 439 -5.90 -62.93 -40.40
N LEU A 440 -6.55 -61.94 -41.01
CA LEU A 440 -7.56 -61.13 -40.35
C LEU A 440 -8.94 -61.75 -40.56
N ASP A 441 -9.86 -61.43 -39.66
CA ASP A 441 -11.27 -61.64 -39.91
C ASP A 441 -11.79 -60.60 -40.93
N ARG A 442 -13.02 -60.80 -41.41
CA ARG A 442 -13.69 -59.89 -42.36
C ARG A 442 -13.61 -58.43 -41.90
N ALA A 443 -13.93 -58.18 -40.62
CA ALA A 443 -13.92 -56.82 -40.05
C ALA A 443 -12.52 -56.18 -40.05
N GLY A 444 -11.47 -56.97 -39.75
CA GLY A 444 -10.09 -56.52 -39.77
C GLY A 444 -9.61 -56.15 -41.18
N TYR A 445 -9.98 -56.94 -42.20
CA TYR A 445 -9.66 -56.60 -43.59
C TYR A 445 -10.38 -55.33 -44.05
N LEU A 446 -11.68 -55.18 -43.77
CA LEU A 446 -12.44 -53.97 -44.16
C LEU A 446 -11.89 -52.71 -43.48
N THR A 447 -11.51 -52.79 -42.21
CA THR A 447 -10.91 -51.65 -41.50
C THR A 447 -9.56 -51.25 -42.12
N SER A 448 -8.75 -52.24 -42.48
CA SER A 448 -7.44 -52.00 -43.12
C SER A 448 -7.62 -51.43 -44.53
N LEU A 449 -8.61 -51.92 -45.28
CA LEU A 449 -9.00 -51.43 -46.59
C LEU A 449 -9.44 -49.96 -46.53
N ASP A 450 -10.29 -49.60 -45.57
CA ASP A 450 -10.79 -48.23 -45.39
C ASP A 450 -9.66 -47.23 -45.12
N ARG A 451 -8.72 -47.59 -44.25
CA ARG A 451 -7.56 -46.75 -43.97
C ARG A 451 -6.67 -46.63 -45.20
N TYR A 452 -6.35 -47.74 -45.84
CA TYR A 452 -5.47 -47.74 -47.00
C TYR A 452 -6.04 -46.96 -48.18
N LEU A 453 -7.32 -47.13 -48.51
CA LEU A 453 -7.94 -46.45 -49.66
C LEU A 453 -8.09 -44.94 -49.42
N LYS A 454 -8.28 -44.50 -48.17
CA LYS A 454 -8.24 -43.07 -47.81
C LYS A 454 -6.87 -42.46 -48.11
N HIS A 455 -5.79 -43.19 -47.83
CA HIS A 455 -4.42 -42.74 -48.07
C HIS A 455 -4.02 -42.76 -49.55
N VAL A 456 -4.44 -43.79 -50.30
CA VAL A 456 -4.06 -43.96 -51.72
C VAL A 456 -5.05 -43.28 -52.69
N HIS A 457 -6.10 -42.64 -52.16
CA HIS A 457 -7.13 -41.92 -52.92
C HIS A 457 -7.74 -42.75 -54.06
N SER A 458 -8.00 -44.03 -53.80
CA SER A 458 -8.50 -44.98 -54.81
C SER A 458 -9.85 -45.56 -54.41
N GLU A 459 -10.85 -44.71 -54.19
CA GLU A 459 -12.19 -45.12 -53.77
C GLU A 459 -12.85 -46.12 -54.73
N SER A 460 -12.53 -46.06 -56.03
CA SER A 460 -13.03 -47.02 -57.03
C SER A 460 -12.60 -48.47 -56.79
N ALA A 461 -11.51 -48.71 -56.04
CA ALA A 461 -11.04 -50.06 -55.72
C ALA A 461 -11.73 -50.66 -54.49
N ARG A 462 -12.61 -49.91 -53.81
CA ARG A 462 -13.28 -50.38 -52.60
C ARG A 462 -14.15 -51.61 -52.86
N ALA A 463 -15.09 -51.50 -53.78
CA ALA A 463 -16.03 -52.58 -54.09
C ALA A 463 -15.33 -53.89 -54.54
N PRO A 464 -14.34 -53.87 -55.47
CA PRO A 464 -13.69 -55.11 -55.87
C PRO A 464 -12.79 -55.72 -54.77
N LEU A 465 -12.16 -54.90 -53.93
CA LEU A 465 -11.37 -55.42 -52.80
C LEU A 465 -12.28 -55.93 -51.67
N GLU A 466 -13.45 -55.33 -51.45
CA GLU A 466 -14.47 -55.86 -50.53
C GLU A 466 -14.99 -57.22 -51.02
N ALA A 467 -15.26 -57.37 -52.33
CA ALA A 467 -15.61 -58.66 -52.91
C ALA A 467 -14.50 -59.73 -52.72
N MET A 468 -13.22 -59.32 -52.75
CA MET A 468 -12.12 -60.24 -52.37
C MET A 468 -12.15 -60.61 -50.88
N VAL A 469 -12.49 -59.67 -49.99
CA VAL A 469 -12.66 -59.97 -48.56
C VAL A 469 -13.77 -61.00 -48.37
N ASP A 470 -14.92 -60.81 -49.03
CA ASP A 470 -16.04 -61.75 -48.94
C ASP A 470 -15.68 -63.11 -49.54
N TYR A 471 -14.92 -63.12 -50.63
CA TYR A 471 -14.45 -64.35 -51.26
C TYR A 471 -13.44 -65.12 -50.41
N VAL A 472 -12.57 -64.44 -49.66
CA VAL A 472 -11.54 -65.08 -48.81
C VAL A 472 -12.09 -65.41 -47.42
N CYS A 473 -12.95 -64.56 -46.89
CA CYS A 473 -13.59 -64.65 -45.57
C CYS A 473 -15.12 -64.71 -45.74
N PRO A 474 -15.67 -65.81 -46.29
CA PRO A 474 -17.11 -65.93 -46.50
C PRO A 474 -17.83 -65.76 -45.18
N THR A 475 -18.81 -64.86 -45.14
CA THR A 475 -19.74 -64.78 -44.01
C THR A 475 -20.41 -66.13 -43.87
N ALA A 476 -20.39 -66.69 -42.66
CA ALA A 476 -21.13 -67.91 -42.39
C ALA A 476 -22.56 -67.72 -42.89
N PRO A 477 -23.14 -68.70 -43.62
CA PRO A 477 -24.54 -68.62 -44.01
C PRO A 477 -25.34 -68.39 -42.74
N ASP A 478 -26.19 -67.35 -42.75
CA ASP A 478 -27.05 -67.05 -41.61
C ASP A 478 -27.82 -68.34 -41.31
N PRO A 479 -27.74 -68.92 -40.08
CA PRO A 479 -28.32 -70.23 -39.78
C PRO A 479 -29.85 -70.29 -39.91
N SER A 480 -30.48 -69.23 -40.42
CA SER A 480 -31.89 -69.08 -40.75
C SER A 480 -32.25 -69.28 -42.23
N GLU A 481 -31.29 -69.55 -43.14
CA GLU A 481 -31.55 -69.93 -44.54
C GLU A 481 -31.46 -71.43 -44.81
#